data_AF-A0A3C0GS22-F1
#
_entry.id   AF-A0A3C0GS22-F1
#
_cell.length_a   1.000
_cell.length_b   1.000
_cell.length_c   1.000
_cell.angle_alpha   90.00
_cell.angle_beta   90.00
_cell.angle_gamma   90.00
#
_symmetry.space_group_name_H-M   'P 1'
#
loop_
_entity.id
_entity.type
_entity.pdbx_description
1 polymer ?
#
loop_
_entity_poly.entity_id
_entity_poly.type
_entity_poly.pdbx_seq_one_letter_code
_entity_poly.pdbx_strand_id
1 'polypeptide(L)'
;RVEALEQDADGVRLRLDDGRRLEAALAIAADGAESTLRQLAGLAVNRQDYGQRGVVAYVDTEHDNEATAWQRFLVTGPLAVLPIGARRSSIVWTLPDAEAARVLALDEAAFGRELTHAFAGRLGAMTLASARAAFPLRRQLATGYVAGRVLALGDAAHVVHPLAGQGVNLGLRDVAALRALVLAAQQRRQDWMSAHRLQRWARERRSENTVAAYSFDAINSVFSNDEMHLTLARGRALGCAGKLPPLVAMFWKRAAGV
;
A
#
# COMPACT_ATOMS: atom_id res chain seq x y z
N ARG A 1 -6.08 23.73 -5.31
CA ARG A 1 -6.49 22.37 -5.74
C ARG A 1 -6.94 22.43 -7.19
N VAL A 2 -6.87 21.34 -7.95
CA VAL A 2 -7.42 21.28 -9.31
C VAL A 2 -8.94 21.15 -9.23
N GLU A 3 -9.67 21.96 -9.99
CA GLU A 3 -11.15 21.95 -10.03
C GLU A 3 -11.70 21.53 -11.39
N ALA A 4 -11.00 21.86 -12.48
CA ALA A 4 -11.42 21.49 -13.82
C ALA A 4 -10.22 21.07 -14.67
N LEU A 5 -10.51 20.18 -15.61
CA LEU A 5 -9.58 19.66 -16.61
C LEU A 5 -10.24 19.80 -17.98
N GLU A 6 -9.50 20.39 -18.90
CA GLU A 6 -9.72 20.27 -20.34
C GLU A 6 -8.48 19.63 -20.95
N GLN A 7 -8.67 18.82 -21.99
CA GLN A 7 -7.56 18.22 -22.72
C GLN A 7 -7.93 18.03 -24.18
N ASP A 8 -6.92 18.10 -25.04
CA ASP A 8 -7.05 17.91 -26.48
C ASP A 8 -5.84 17.16 -27.06
N ALA A 9 -5.69 17.23 -28.38
CA ALA A 9 -4.59 16.60 -29.09
C ALA A 9 -3.24 17.28 -28.89
N ASP A 10 -3.13 18.41 -28.17
CA ASP A 10 -1.91 19.21 -28.00
C ASP A 10 -1.49 19.39 -26.52
N GLY A 11 -2.45 19.40 -25.59
CA GLY A 11 -2.14 19.59 -24.18
C GLY A 11 -3.29 19.31 -23.21
N VAL A 12 -3.03 19.68 -21.96
CA VAL A 12 -3.98 19.74 -20.85
C VAL A 12 -4.03 21.17 -20.33
N ARG A 13 -5.24 21.62 -19.98
CA ARG A 13 -5.49 22.89 -19.31
C ARG A 13 -6.20 22.60 -17.99
N LEU A 14 -5.60 23.05 -16.90
CA LEU A 14 -6.10 22.86 -15.55
C LEU A 14 -6.58 24.20 -15.00
N ARG A 15 -7.76 24.22 -14.38
CA ARG A 15 -8.23 25.34 -13.57
C ARG A 15 -8.08 24.99 -12.09
N LEU A 16 -7.48 25.90 -11.33
CA LEU A 16 -7.32 25.76 -9.89
C LEU A 16 -8.45 26.47 -9.14
N ASP A 17 -8.62 26.10 -7.87
CA ASP A 17 -9.57 26.70 -6.90
C ASP A 17 -9.33 28.18 -6.62
N ASP A 18 -8.10 28.66 -6.80
CA ASP A 18 -7.75 30.09 -6.72
C ASP A 18 -7.96 30.84 -8.05
N GLY A 19 -8.56 30.20 -9.05
CA GLY A 19 -8.86 30.78 -10.35
C GLY A 19 -7.70 30.75 -11.35
N ARG A 20 -6.48 30.34 -10.93
CA ARG A 20 -5.35 30.21 -11.86
C ARG A 20 -5.60 29.14 -12.91
N ARG A 21 -4.97 29.32 -14.08
CA ARG A 21 -4.95 28.35 -15.17
C ARG A 21 -3.53 27.89 -15.44
N LEU A 22 -3.35 26.59 -15.60
CA LEU A 22 -2.08 25.97 -15.95
C LEU A 22 -2.24 25.21 -17.25
N GLU A 23 -1.26 25.34 -18.14
CA GLU A 23 -1.21 24.60 -19.41
C GLU A 23 0.05 23.74 -19.43
N ALA A 24 -0.08 22.52 -19.91
CA ALA A 24 1.02 21.59 -20.05
C ALA A 24 0.77 20.63 -21.22
N ALA A 25 1.82 20.00 -21.73
CA ALA A 25 1.65 18.92 -22.71
C ALA A 25 1.00 17.66 -22.09
N LEU A 26 1.17 17.46 -20.78
CA LEU A 26 0.76 16.27 -20.07
C LEU A 26 0.51 16.61 -18.59
N ALA A 27 -0.45 15.95 -17.96
CA ALA A 27 -0.62 15.99 -16.50
C ALA A 27 -0.48 14.60 -15.89
N ILE A 28 0.06 14.54 -14.67
CA ILE A 28 0.25 13.31 -13.91
C ILE A 28 -0.52 13.44 -12.60
N ALA A 29 -1.51 12.58 -12.41
CA ALA A 29 -2.24 12.40 -11.17
C ALA A 29 -1.39 11.55 -10.20
N ALA A 30 -0.88 12.22 -9.17
CA ALA A 30 -0.08 11.67 -8.08
C ALA A 30 -0.54 12.21 -6.71
N ASP A 31 -1.81 12.63 -6.64
CA ASP A 31 -2.45 13.36 -5.54
C ASP A 31 -3.23 12.45 -4.57
N GLY A 32 -2.82 11.18 -4.47
CA GLY A 32 -3.36 10.22 -3.49
C GLY A 32 -4.61 9.46 -3.94
N ALA A 33 -5.13 8.62 -3.05
CA ALA A 33 -6.26 7.72 -3.32
C ALA A 33 -7.52 8.44 -3.84
N GLU A 34 -7.81 9.62 -3.30
CA GLU A 34 -8.92 10.47 -3.71
C GLU A 34 -8.55 11.49 -4.80
N SER A 35 -7.61 11.11 -5.67
CA SER A 35 -7.12 11.95 -6.76
C SER A 35 -8.24 12.65 -7.51
N THR A 36 -8.21 13.99 -7.50
CA THR A 36 -9.18 14.83 -8.19
C THR A 36 -8.89 14.83 -9.67
N LEU A 37 -7.61 14.90 -10.05
CA LEU A 37 -7.19 14.91 -11.45
C LEU A 37 -7.56 13.60 -12.16
N ARG A 38 -7.42 12.43 -11.49
CA ARG A 38 -7.87 11.14 -12.04
C ARG A 38 -9.37 11.14 -12.31
N GLN A 39 -10.16 11.63 -11.36
CA GLN A 39 -11.62 11.68 -11.47
C GLN A 39 -12.05 12.57 -12.64
N LEU A 40 -11.47 13.77 -12.75
CA LEU A 40 -11.72 14.69 -13.86
C LEU A 40 -11.32 14.10 -15.23
N ALA A 41 -10.28 13.26 -15.26
CA ALA A 41 -9.85 12.56 -16.47
C ALA A 41 -10.72 11.35 -16.84
N GLY A 42 -11.74 11.02 -16.06
CA GLY A 42 -12.64 9.88 -16.31
C GLY A 42 -12.00 8.51 -16.04
N LEU A 43 -10.87 8.48 -15.31
CA LEU A 43 -10.22 7.23 -14.93
C LEU A 43 -10.91 6.62 -13.72
N ALA A 44 -11.87 5.73 -13.99
CA ALA A 44 -12.63 5.03 -12.95
C ALA A 44 -11.74 4.11 -12.09
N VAL A 45 -12.19 3.82 -10.88
CA VAL A 45 -11.52 2.91 -9.95
C VAL A 45 -12.50 1.83 -9.47
N ASN A 46 -12.03 0.59 -9.40
CA ASN A 46 -12.72 -0.45 -8.64
C ASN A 46 -12.26 -0.34 -7.18
N ARG A 47 -13.21 -0.22 -6.26
CA ARG A 47 -12.96 -0.13 -4.82
C ARG A 47 -13.56 -1.33 -4.12
N GLN A 48 -12.78 -1.89 -3.21
CA GLN A 48 -13.25 -2.89 -2.27
C GLN A 48 -12.85 -2.46 -0.86
N ASP A 49 -13.85 -2.30 -0.02
CA ASP A 49 -13.67 -2.06 1.39
C ASP A 49 -13.59 -3.41 2.11
N TYR A 50 -12.62 -3.56 3.02
CA TYR A 50 -12.45 -4.78 3.81
C TYR A 50 -13.22 -4.72 5.14
N GLY A 51 -13.83 -3.58 5.50
CA GLY A 51 -14.46 -3.38 6.81
C GLY A 51 -13.44 -3.42 7.96
N GLN A 52 -12.20 -3.02 7.65
CA GLN A 52 -11.04 -3.11 8.54
C GLN A 52 -10.29 -1.78 8.58
N ARG A 53 -9.61 -1.52 9.70
CA ARG A 53 -8.70 -0.38 9.86
C ARG A 53 -7.33 -0.86 10.30
N GLY A 54 -6.30 -0.17 9.82
CA GLY A 54 -4.95 -0.26 10.33
C GLY A 54 -4.76 0.77 11.44
N VAL A 55 -4.71 0.33 12.70
CA VAL A 55 -4.33 1.17 13.84
C VAL A 55 -2.81 1.27 13.86
N VAL A 56 -2.30 2.50 13.88
CA VAL A 56 -0.86 2.80 13.88
C VAL A 56 -0.48 3.68 15.05
N ALA A 57 0.70 3.40 15.59
CA ALA A 57 1.34 4.18 16.64
C ALA A 57 2.82 3.81 16.74
N TYR A 58 3.61 4.67 17.37
CA TYR A 58 4.89 4.28 17.92
C TYR A 58 4.69 3.70 19.31
N VAL A 59 5.43 2.64 19.62
CA VAL A 59 5.41 1.95 20.90
C VAL A 59 6.82 1.66 21.36
N ASP A 60 7.05 1.79 22.66
CA ASP A 60 8.28 1.35 23.32
C ASP A 60 8.07 -0.07 23.87
N THR A 61 9.13 -0.88 23.82
CA THR A 61 9.13 -2.27 24.28
C THR A 61 10.14 -2.50 25.38
N GLU A 62 9.81 -3.39 26.31
CA GLU A 62 10.69 -3.78 27.42
C GLU A 62 12.00 -4.41 26.93
N HIS A 63 11.90 -5.31 25.94
CA HIS A 63 13.03 -5.97 25.31
C HIS A 63 13.38 -5.33 23.95
N ASP A 64 14.63 -5.50 23.53
CA ASP A 64 15.10 -5.06 22.23
C ASP A 64 14.34 -5.78 21.11
N ASN A 65 13.93 -5.04 20.09
CA ASN A 65 13.24 -5.58 18.91
C ASN A 65 14.18 -6.35 17.95
N GLU A 66 15.48 -6.41 18.28
CA GLU A 66 16.52 -7.12 17.54
C GLU A 66 16.62 -6.70 16.06
N ALA A 67 16.30 -5.43 15.76
CA ALA A 67 16.20 -4.91 14.39
C ALA A 67 15.32 -5.79 13.46
N THR A 68 14.31 -6.46 14.03
CA THR A 68 13.48 -7.44 13.34
C THR A 68 12.08 -6.90 13.11
N ALA A 69 11.61 -6.96 11.86
CA ALA A 69 10.22 -6.71 11.50
C ALA A 69 9.37 -7.95 11.82
N TRP A 70 8.54 -7.85 12.85
CA TRP A 70 7.68 -8.94 13.29
C TRP A 70 6.28 -8.80 12.69
N GLN A 71 5.68 -9.93 12.32
CA GLN A 71 4.27 -9.97 11.90
C GLN A 71 3.58 -11.17 12.54
N ARG A 72 2.58 -10.90 13.36
CA ARG A 72 1.70 -11.91 13.97
C ARG A 72 0.34 -11.86 13.30
N PHE A 73 -0.15 -13.01 12.84
CA PHE A 73 -1.51 -13.12 12.33
C PHE A 73 -2.45 -13.51 13.47
N LEU A 74 -3.45 -12.67 13.72
CA LEU A 74 -4.53 -12.92 14.68
C LEU A 74 -5.82 -13.20 13.92
N VAL A 75 -6.81 -13.76 14.62
CA VAL A 75 -8.16 -13.98 14.07
C VAL A 75 -8.78 -12.67 13.56
N THR A 76 -8.56 -11.56 14.28
CA THR A 76 -9.05 -10.23 13.91
C THR A 76 -8.27 -9.57 12.76
N GLY A 77 -7.11 -10.10 12.39
CA GLY A 77 -6.23 -9.52 11.40
C GLY A 77 -4.75 -9.48 11.84
N PRO A 78 -3.82 -9.14 10.93
CA PRO A 78 -2.40 -9.09 11.25
C PRO A 78 -2.02 -7.89 12.13
N LEU A 79 -1.09 -8.13 13.05
CA LEU A 79 -0.34 -7.14 13.81
C LEU A 79 1.11 -7.15 13.34
N ALA A 80 1.54 -6.07 12.69
CA ALA A 80 2.93 -5.84 12.33
C ALA A 80 3.61 -4.92 13.35
N VAL A 81 4.85 -5.23 13.71
CA VAL A 81 5.71 -4.45 14.60
C VAL A 81 7.04 -4.21 13.87
N LEU A 82 7.27 -2.96 13.46
CA LEU A 82 8.37 -2.53 12.61
C LEU A 82 9.41 -1.77 13.44
N PRO A 83 10.67 -2.22 13.51
CA PRO A 83 11.66 -1.68 14.43
C PRO A 83 12.10 -0.27 14.03
N ILE A 84 12.20 0.63 15.02
CA ILE A 84 12.71 1.99 14.89
C ILE A 84 13.66 2.23 16.07
N GLY A 85 14.94 1.97 15.84
CA GLY A 85 15.91 1.87 16.93
C GLY A 85 15.75 0.56 17.72
N ALA A 86 16.40 0.45 18.88
CA ALA A 86 16.51 -0.82 19.61
C ALA A 86 15.22 -1.24 20.33
N ARG A 87 14.51 -0.29 20.97
CA ARG A 87 13.34 -0.57 21.82
C ARG A 87 12.08 0.20 21.44
N ARG A 88 12.11 0.84 20.27
CA ARG A 88 10.95 1.53 19.72
C ARG A 88 10.55 0.87 18.43
N SER A 89 9.24 0.79 18.19
CA SER A 89 8.69 0.20 16.99
C SER A 89 7.48 1.00 16.51
N SER A 90 7.26 1.03 15.19
CA SER A 90 5.97 1.42 14.60
C SER A 90 5.10 0.19 14.48
N ILE A 91 3.85 0.28 14.92
CA ILE A 91 2.89 -0.80 14.75
C ILE A 91 1.91 -0.51 13.61
N VAL A 92 1.46 -1.58 12.96
CA VAL A 92 0.27 -1.57 12.10
C VAL A 92 -0.61 -2.74 12.55
N TRP A 93 -1.65 -2.43 13.31
CA TRP A 93 -2.59 -3.41 13.83
C TRP A 93 -3.88 -3.38 13.01
N THR A 94 -4.05 -4.38 12.15
CA THR A 94 -5.26 -4.55 11.35
C THR A 94 -6.36 -5.16 12.21
N LEU A 95 -7.49 -4.45 12.30
CA LEU A 95 -8.64 -4.82 13.11
C LEU A 95 -9.94 -4.56 12.33
N PRO A 96 -11.02 -5.31 12.58
CA PRO A 96 -12.35 -4.94 12.10
C PRO A 96 -12.75 -3.55 12.60
N ASP A 97 -13.56 -2.82 11.84
CA ASP A 97 -13.93 -1.42 12.15
C ASP A 97 -14.38 -1.19 13.59
N ALA A 98 -15.26 -2.04 14.11
CA ALA A 98 -15.79 -1.95 15.47
C ALA A 98 -14.69 -2.13 16.53
N GLU A 99 -13.79 -3.08 16.29
CA GLU A 99 -12.70 -3.40 17.20
C GLU A 99 -11.61 -2.32 17.17
N ALA A 100 -11.29 -1.80 15.97
CA ALA A 100 -10.40 -0.66 15.83
C ALA A 100 -10.95 0.57 16.60
N ALA A 101 -12.25 0.82 16.52
CA ALA A 101 -12.89 1.90 17.28
C ALA A 101 -12.80 1.69 18.79
N ARG A 102 -13.01 0.45 19.27
CA ARG A 102 -12.86 0.10 20.69
C ARG A 102 -11.43 0.33 21.18
N VAL A 103 -10.45 -0.19 20.44
CA VAL A 103 -9.02 -0.09 20.79
C VAL A 103 -8.51 1.35 20.79
N LEU A 104 -9.00 2.18 19.86
CA LEU A 104 -8.69 3.62 19.82
C LEU A 104 -9.26 4.38 21.02
N ALA A 105 -10.37 3.93 21.59
CA ALA A 105 -11.02 4.56 22.74
C ALA A 105 -10.40 4.19 24.10
N LEU A 106 -9.50 3.20 24.13
CA LEU A 106 -8.81 2.79 25.36
C LEU A 106 -7.90 3.90 25.89
N ASP A 107 -7.68 3.92 27.21
CA ASP A 107 -6.54 4.65 27.78
C ASP A 107 -5.21 3.99 27.35
N GLU A 108 -4.10 4.71 27.52
CA GLU A 108 -2.79 4.27 27.04
C GLU A 108 -2.31 2.98 27.74
N ALA A 109 -2.61 2.83 29.03
CA ALA A 109 -2.18 1.67 29.81
C ALA A 109 -2.97 0.42 29.39
N ALA A 110 -4.28 0.55 29.18
CA ALA A 110 -5.14 -0.50 28.66
C ALA A 110 -4.73 -0.89 27.23
N PHE A 111 -4.47 0.08 26.37
CA PHE A 111 -3.96 -0.17 25.02
C PHE A 111 -2.63 -0.94 25.05
N GLY A 112 -1.67 -0.54 25.89
CA GLY A 112 -0.39 -1.22 26.03
C GLY A 112 -0.52 -2.67 26.49
N ARG A 113 -1.38 -2.94 27.49
CA ARG A 113 -1.69 -4.31 27.94
C ARG A 113 -2.29 -5.15 26.82
N GLU A 114 -3.26 -4.60 26.10
CA GLU A 114 -3.94 -5.31 25.03
C GLU A 114 -3.02 -5.59 23.85
N LEU A 115 -2.21 -4.60 23.45
CA LEU A 115 -1.18 -4.77 22.41
C LEU A 115 -0.15 -5.82 22.81
N THR A 116 0.32 -5.80 24.06
CA THR A 116 1.27 -6.80 24.60
C THR A 116 0.68 -8.21 24.47
N HIS A 117 -0.59 -8.38 24.85
CA HIS A 117 -1.30 -9.65 24.72
C HIS A 117 -1.50 -10.06 23.25
N ALA A 118 -1.94 -9.11 22.42
CA ALA A 118 -2.10 -9.28 20.98
C ALA A 118 -0.77 -9.59 20.28
N PHE A 119 0.37 -9.26 20.88
CA PHE A 119 1.71 -9.63 20.42
C PHE A 119 2.36 -10.80 21.18
N ALA A 120 1.62 -11.45 22.08
CA ALA A 120 2.03 -12.61 22.88
C ALA A 120 3.28 -12.34 23.75
N GLY A 121 3.49 -11.08 24.17
CA GLY A 121 4.60 -10.70 25.03
C GLY A 121 5.99 -10.95 24.44
N ARG A 122 6.12 -11.13 23.11
CA ARG A 122 7.40 -11.46 22.45
C ARG A 122 8.53 -10.46 22.75
N LEU A 123 8.17 -9.19 22.96
CA LEU A 123 9.08 -8.09 23.30
C LEU A 123 8.83 -7.54 24.72
N GLY A 124 8.20 -8.33 25.59
CA GLY A 124 7.76 -7.92 26.93
C GLY A 124 6.65 -6.88 26.89
N ALA A 125 6.54 -6.08 27.94
CA ALA A 125 5.54 -5.02 28.03
C ALA A 125 5.72 -3.98 26.91
N MET A 126 4.62 -3.60 26.27
CA MET A 126 4.58 -2.59 25.22
C MET A 126 3.81 -1.35 25.70
N THR A 127 4.41 -0.17 25.59
CA THR A 127 3.82 1.11 26.01
C THR A 127 3.68 2.06 24.84
N LEU A 128 2.63 2.86 24.85
CA LEU A 128 2.37 3.83 23.79
C LEU A 128 3.40 4.97 23.85
N ALA A 129 4.01 5.31 22.71
CA ALA A 129 5.01 6.37 22.59
C ALA A 129 4.57 7.52 21.67
N SER A 130 3.38 7.42 21.06
CA SER A 130 2.79 8.47 20.23
C SER A 130 1.27 8.45 20.26
N ALA A 131 0.63 9.49 19.75
CA ALA A 131 -0.78 9.42 19.42
C ALA A 131 -1.09 8.22 18.51
N ARG A 132 -2.27 7.61 18.73
CA ARG A 132 -2.79 6.53 17.90
C ARG A 132 -3.55 7.13 16.73
N ALA A 133 -3.36 6.59 15.54
CA ALA A 133 -4.15 6.90 14.38
C ALA A 133 -4.73 5.63 13.78
N ALA A 134 -5.81 5.74 13.03
CA ALA A 134 -6.35 4.63 12.26
C ALA A 134 -6.74 5.11 10.87
N PHE A 135 -6.52 4.26 9.87
CA PHE A 135 -6.95 4.51 8.50
C PHE A 135 -7.70 3.29 7.96
N PRO A 136 -8.73 3.52 7.10
CA PRO A 136 -9.48 2.42 6.50
C PRO A 136 -8.58 1.61 5.57
N LEU A 137 -8.68 0.29 5.67
CA LEU A 137 -8.03 -0.64 4.76
C LEU A 137 -8.97 -0.93 3.62
N ARG A 138 -8.55 -0.49 2.44
CA ARG A 138 -9.31 -0.65 1.20
C ARG A 138 -8.37 -0.97 0.07
N ARG A 139 -8.86 -1.74 -0.87
CA ARG A 139 -8.21 -1.91 -2.17
C ARG A 139 -8.88 -1.00 -3.17
N GLN A 140 -8.06 -0.31 -3.93
CA GLN A 140 -8.49 0.53 -5.02
C GLN A 140 -7.60 0.28 -6.22
N LEU A 141 -8.18 -0.01 -7.37
CA LEU A 141 -7.44 -0.21 -8.61
C LEU A 141 -8.09 0.58 -9.73
N ALA A 142 -7.33 1.47 -10.36
CA ALA A 142 -7.79 2.21 -11.53
C ALA A 142 -7.99 1.27 -12.72
N THR A 143 -9.09 1.45 -13.45
CA THR A 143 -9.42 0.67 -14.64
C THR A 143 -8.49 1.01 -15.81
N GLY A 144 -7.96 2.24 -15.83
CA GLY A 144 -6.94 2.72 -16.74
C GLY A 144 -5.93 3.62 -16.03
N TYR A 145 -4.72 3.70 -16.59
CA TYR A 145 -3.62 4.52 -16.05
C TYR A 145 -3.31 5.73 -16.95
N VAL A 146 -3.95 5.80 -18.12
CA VAL A 146 -3.80 6.87 -19.11
C VAL A 146 -5.17 7.19 -19.68
N ALA A 147 -5.56 8.46 -19.67
CA ALA A 147 -6.71 8.99 -20.39
C ALA A 147 -6.28 10.25 -21.14
N GLY A 148 -6.15 10.13 -22.47
CA GLY A 148 -5.60 11.19 -23.30
C GLY A 148 -4.21 11.60 -22.84
N ARG A 149 -4.08 12.84 -22.36
CA ARG A 149 -2.86 13.49 -21.88
C ARG A 149 -2.74 13.50 -20.35
N VAL A 150 -3.57 12.71 -19.65
CA VAL A 150 -3.49 12.52 -18.21
C VAL A 150 -3.04 11.10 -17.87
N LEU A 151 -2.04 11.00 -17.01
CA LEU A 151 -1.56 9.74 -16.42
C LEU A 151 -1.99 9.65 -14.96
N ALA A 152 -2.19 8.44 -14.45
CA ALA A 152 -2.34 8.18 -13.03
C ALA A 152 -1.25 7.22 -12.54
N LEU A 153 -0.64 7.53 -11.38
CA LEU A 153 0.41 6.72 -10.77
C LEU A 153 0.41 6.81 -9.25
N GLY A 154 1.02 5.81 -8.59
CA GLY A 154 0.97 5.66 -7.14
C GLY A 154 -0.45 5.53 -6.62
N ASP A 155 -0.70 6.11 -5.45
CA ASP A 155 -2.01 6.05 -4.77
C ASP A 155 -3.18 6.55 -5.61
N ALA A 156 -2.93 7.44 -6.58
CA ALA A 156 -3.96 7.84 -7.53
C ALA A 156 -4.43 6.67 -8.39
N ALA A 157 -3.53 5.78 -8.80
CA ALA A 157 -3.82 4.63 -9.64
C ALA A 157 -4.14 3.36 -8.85
N HIS A 158 -3.52 3.14 -7.70
CA HIS A 158 -3.72 1.94 -6.90
C HIS A 158 -3.52 2.18 -5.40
N VAL A 159 -4.37 1.57 -4.60
CA VAL A 159 -4.22 1.44 -3.15
C VAL A 159 -4.35 -0.04 -2.84
N VAL A 160 -3.39 -0.59 -2.11
CA VAL A 160 -3.36 -2.01 -1.75
C VAL A 160 -3.41 -2.16 -0.23
N HIS A 161 -3.85 -3.33 0.23
CA HIS A 161 -3.79 -3.67 1.65
C HIS A 161 -2.34 -3.49 2.16
N PRO A 162 -2.12 -2.83 3.30
CA PRO A 162 -0.79 -2.54 3.84
C PRO A 162 -0.18 -3.79 4.48
N LEU A 163 0.00 -4.85 3.71
CA LEU A 163 0.93 -5.91 4.08
C LEU A 163 2.34 -5.36 3.85
N ALA A 164 3.08 -5.13 4.95
CA ALA A 164 4.50 -4.74 4.95
C ALA A 164 4.87 -3.44 4.21
N GLY A 165 4.03 -2.39 4.25
CA GLY A 165 4.41 -1.05 3.77
C GLY A 165 4.64 -0.93 2.25
N GLN A 166 4.04 -1.83 1.46
CA GLN A 166 4.33 -1.96 0.02
C GLN A 166 3.68 -0.87 -0.87
N GLY A 167 2.74 -0.07 -0.35
CA GLY A 167 2.03 0.94 -1.16
C GLY A 167 2.97 1.97 -1.80
N VAL A 168 3.87 2.56 -1.01
CA VAL A 168 4.88 3.50 -1.51
C VAL A 168 5.80 2.84 -2.54
N ASN A 169 6.21 1.59 -2.33
CA ASN A 169 7.09 0.87 -3.25
C ASN A 169 6.43 0.68 -4.63
N LEU A 170 5.13 0.40 -4.68
CA LEU A 170 4.40 0.30 -5.95
C LEU A 170 4.39 1.64 -6.68
N GLY A 171 4.13 2.75 -5.98
CA GLY A 171 4.18 4.09 -6.58
C GLY A 171 5.57 4.46 -7.10
N LEU A 172 6.62 4.14 -6.35
CA LEU A 172 8.01 4.36 -6.79
C LEU A 172 8.36 3.53 -8.03
N ARG A 173 7.84 2.30 -8.15
CA ARG A 173 8.00 1.47 -9.36
C ARG A 173 7.28 2.07 -10.56
N ASP A 174 6.09 2.64 -10.39
CA ASP A 174 5.40 3.35 -11.49
C ASP A 174 6.26 4.51 -12.03
N VAL A 175 6.83 5.31 -11.11
CA VAL A 175 7.72 6.44 -11.46
C VAL A 175 9.00 5.95 -12.14
N ALA A 176 9.63 4.89 -11.61
CA ALA A 176 10.84 4.31 -12.19
C ALA A 176 10.59 3.79 -13.62
N ALA A 177 9.46 3.11 -13.84
CA ALA A 177 9.07 2.62 -15.16
C ALA A 177 8.78 3.77 -16.13
N LEU A 178 8.09 4.82 -15.69
CA LEU A 178 7.82 6.00 -16.53
C LEU A 178 9.13 6.71 -16.90
N ARG A 179 10.04 6.89 -15.93
CA ARG A 179 11.37 7.44 -16.18
C ARG A 179 12.15 6.61 -17.20
N ALA A 180 12.13 5.28 -17.09
CA ALA A 180 12.80 4.40 -18.04
C ALA A 180 12.23 4.56 -19.47
N LEU A 181 10.90 4.67 -19.61
CA LEU A 181 10.24 4.95 -20.88
C LEU A 181 10.71 6.28 -21.50
N VAL A 182 10.75 7.35 -20.69
CA VAL A 182 11.19 8.69 -21.13
C VAL A 182 12.64 8.65 -21.63
N LEU A 183 13.55 8.07 -20.85
CA LEU A 183 14.96 7.96 -21.21
C LEU A 183 15.16 7.13 -22.49
N ALA A 184 14.46 6.01 -22.62
CA ALA A 184 14.56 5.13 -23.79
C ALA A 184 14.07 5.79 -25.09
N ALA A 185 13.07 6.67 -24.99
CA ALA A 185 12.57 7.45 -26.12
C ALA A 185 13.53 8.61 -26.46
N GLN A 186 14.04 9.33 -25.46
CA GLN A 186 15.03 10.40 -25.66
C GLN A 186 16.31 9.90 -26.33
N GLN A 187 16.85 8.76 -25.89
CA GLN A 187 18.04 8.14 -26.51
C GLN A 187 17.85 7.84 -28.00
N ARG A 188 16.62 7.53 -28.40
CA ARG A 188 16.25 7.24 -29.80
C ARG A 188 15.73 8.46 -30.56
N ARG A 189 15.75 9.65 -29.93
CA ARG A 189 15.13 10.90 -30.45
C ARG A 189 13.68 10.71 -30.89
N GLN A 190 12.94 9.90 -30.13
CA GLN A 190 11.53 9.60 -30.36
C GLN A 190 10.65 10.37 -29.38
N ASP A 191 9.42 10.67 -29.79
CA ASP A 191 8.43 11.25 -28.88
C ASP A 191 7.99 10.22 -27.83
N TRP A 192 8.30 10.52 -26.57
CA TRP A 192 7.94 9.70 -25.42
C TRP A 192 6.46 9.86 -25.04
N MET A 193 5.83 10.98 -25.41
CA MET A 193 4.41 11.27 -25.14
C MET A 193 3.47 10.57 -26.12
N SER A 194 4.01 9.88 -27.13
CA SER A 194 3.21 9.13 -28.09
C SER A 194 2.24 8.16 -27.39
N ALA A 195 0.97 8.22 -27.80
CA ALA A 195 -0.11 7.47 -27.17
C ALA A 195 0.19 5.97 -27.05
N HIS A 196 0.80 5.36 -28.09
CA HIS A 196 1.17 3.94 -28.07
C HIS A 196 2.17 3.59 -26.95
N ARG A 197 3.16 4.44 -26.67
CA ARG A 197 4.15 4.20 -25.60
C ARG A 197 3.52 4.33 -24.22
N LEU A 198 2.77 5.40 -24.00
CA LEU A 198 2.08 5.61 -22.73
C LEU A 198 1.07 4.50 -22.46
N GLN A 199 0.33 4.05 -23.48
CA GLN A 199 -0.59 2.91 -23.34
C GLN A 199 0.14 1.59 -23.08
N ARG A 200 1.32 1.38 -23.66
CA ARG A 200 2.15 0.21 -23.33
C ARG A 200 2.58 0.24 -21.87
N TRP A 201 3.12 1.36 -21.39
CA TRP A 201 3.47 1.54 -19.97
C TRP A 201 2.27 1.32 -19.06
N ALA A 202 1.11 1.87 -19.42
CA ALA A 202 -0.13 1.70 -18.67
C ALA A 202 -0.53 0.22 -18.53
N ARG A 203 -0.43 -0.56 -19.61
CA ARG A 203 -0.73 -2.00 -19.57
C ARG A 203 0.24 -2.79 -18.70
N GLU A 204 1.54 -2.51 -18.83
CA GLU A 204 2.59 -3.15 -18.02
C GLU A 204 2.38 -2.86 -16.53
N ARG A 205 2.20 -1.57 -16.17
CA ARG A 205 1.92 -1.17 -14.78
C ARG A 205 0.63 -1.73 -14.24
N ARG A 206 -0.47 -1.67 -15.01
CA ARG A 206 -1.76 -2.21 -14.57
C ARG A 206 -1.65 -3.70 -14.29
N SER A 207 -0.99 -4.47 -15.15
CA SER A 207 -0.79 -5.91 -14.95
C SER A 207 -0.02 -6.18 -13.66
N GLU A 208 1.13 -5.54 -13.48
CA GLU A 208 1.98 -5.75 -12.29
C GLU A 208 1.29 -5.34 -10.99
N ASN A 209 0.61 -4.19 -10.99
CA ASN A 209 -0.09 -3.68 -9.80
C ASN A 209 -1.32 -4.54 -9.48
N THR A 210 -2.01 -5.06 -10.50
CA THR A 210 -3.14 -5.99 -10.33
C THR A 210 -2.65 -7.32 -9.74
N VAL A 211 -1.58 -7.90 -10.28
CA VAL A 211 -0.97 -9.13 -9.77
C VAL A 211 -0.50 -8.93 -8.33
N ALA A 212 0.14 -7.80 -8.01
CA ALA A 212 0.55 -7.48 -6.65
C ALA A 212 -0.66 -7.42 -5.71
N ALA A 213 -1.69 -6.65 -6.06
CA ALA A 213 -2.90 -6.48 -5.25
C ALA A 213 -3.59 -7.83 -4.95
N TYR A 214 -3.84 -8.65 -5.97
CA TYR A 214 -4.47 -9.96 -5.76
C TYR A 214 -3.57 -10.97 -5.02
N SER A 215 -2.24 -10.90 -5.20
CA SER A 215 -1.32 -11.74 -4.41
C SER A 215 -1.40 -11.41 -2.92
N PHE A 216 -1.47 -10.11 -2.60
CA PHE A 216 -1.60 -9.66 -1.21
C PHE A 216 -2.96 -10.02 -0.61
N ASP A 217 -4.03 -9.91 -1.38
CA ASP A 217 -5.35 -10.36 -0.94
C ASP A 217 -5.39 -11.87 -0.69
N ALA A 218 -4.76 -12.67 -1.55
CA ALA A 218 -4.67 -14.11 -1.38
C ALA A 218 -3.85 -14.49 -0.14
N ILE A 219 -2.74 -13.78 0.12
CA ILE A 219 -1.99 -13.95 1.36
C ILE A 219 -2.87 -13.56 2.54
N ASN A 220 -3.52 -12.39 2.52
CA ASN A 220 -4.38 -11.98 3.61
C ASN A 220 -5.52 -12.97 3.86
N SER A 221 -6.22 -13.43 2.83
CA SER A 221 -7.35 -14.35 2.98
C SER A 221 -6.92 -15.73 3.45
N VAL A 222 -5.80 -16.26 2.94
CA VAL A 222 -5.24 -17.53 3.44
C VAL A 222 -4.72 -17.36 4.87
N PHE A 223 -4.27 -16.15 5.23
CA PHE A 223 -3.62 -15.89 6.49
C PHE A 223 -4.53 -15.32 7.61
N SER A 224 -5.72 -14.88 7.26
CA SER A 224 -6.70 -14.27 8.18
C SER A 224 -8.01 -15.06 8.27
N ASN A 225 -8.07 -16.27 7.69
CA ASN A 225 -9.22 -17.16 7.82
C ASN A 225 -9.21 -17.96 9.13
N ASP A 226 -10.38 -18.04 9.76
CA ASP A 226 -10.63 -18.66 11.06
C ASP A 226 -10.97 -20.18 10.98
N GLU A 227 -10.77 -20.78 9.81
CA GLU A 227 -11.05 -22.20 9.58
C GLU A 227 -9.95 -23.07 10.21
N MET A 228 -10.29 -23.73 11.32
CA MET A 228 -9.41 -24.53 12.19
C MET A 228 -8.51 -25.54 11.44
N HIS A 229 -8.96 -26.07 10.30
CA HIS A 229 -8.23 -27.03 9.47
C HIS A 229 -7.16 -26.39 8.57
N LEU A 230 -7.35 -25.14 8.13
CA LEU A 230 -6.34 -24.39 7.38
C LEU A 230 -5.24 -23.84 8.31
N THR A 231 -5.59 -23.45 9.55
CA THR A 231 -4.65 -22.97 10.57
C THR A 231 -3.65 -24.05 11.00
N LEU A 232 -4.09 -25.30 11.16
CA LEU A 232 -3.21 -26.44 11.46
C LEU A 232 -2.30 -26.83 10.28
N ALA A 233 -2.81 -26.78 9.04
CA ALA A 233 -2.01 -27.03 7.84
C ALA A 233 -0.94 -25.95 7.63
N ARG A 234 -1.24 -24.71 7.99
CA ARG A 234 -0.41 -23.51 7.77
C ARG A 234 0.85 -23.46 8.63
N GLY A 235 0.80 -23.88 9.90
CA GLY A 235 1.99 -23.98 10.75
C GLY A 235 3.03 -24.97 10.20
N ARG A 236 2.55 -26.09 9.65
CA ARG A 236 3.40 -27.10 8.98
C ARG A 236 3.84 -26.65 7.59
N ALA A 237 2.98 -26.00 6.82
CA ALA A 237 3.31 -25.48 5.49
C ALA A 237 4.34 -24.33 5.54
N LEU A 238 4.24 -23.39 6.49
CA LEU A 238 5.24 -22.34 6.71
C LEU A 238 6.54 -22.90 7.28
N GLY A 239 6.47 -23.88 8.19
CA GLY A 239 7.64 -24.58 8.71
C GLY A 239 8.39 -25.40 7.63
N CYS A 240 7.68 -25.93 6.63
CA CYS A 240 8.26 -26.58 5.46
C CYS A 240 8.75 -25.58 4.41
N ALA A 241 8.01 -24.50 4.14
CA ALA A 241 8.40 -23.46 3.19
C ALA A 241 9.62 -22.67 3.67
N GLY A 242 9.76 -22.42 4.97
CA GLY A 242 10.95 -21.83 5.58
C GLY A 242 12.20 -22.72 5.52
N LYS A 243 12.02 -24.02 5.24
CA LYS A 243 13.11 -24.98 5.02
C LYS A 243 13.44 -25.21 3.54
N LEU A 244 12.75 -24.53 2.63
CA LEU A 244 13.00 -24.58 1.19
C LEU A 244 13.66 -23.27 0.74
N PRO A 245 15.00 -23.23 0.58
CA PRO A 245 15.76 -22.05 0.19
C PRO A 245 15.20 -21.26 -1.02
N PRO A 246 14.71 -21.91 -2.11
CA PRO A 246 14.21 -21.15 -3.26
C PRO A 246 12.89 -20.41 -2.98
N LEU A 247 12.04 -20.92 -2.09
CA LEU A 247 10.79 -20.25 -1.70
C LEU A 247 11.07 -19.04 -0.81
N VAL A 248 11.97 -19.19 0.16
CA VAL A 248 12.44 -18.08 1.01
C VAL A 248 13.09 -16.98 0.16
N ALA A 249 13.94 -17.35 -0.79
CA ALA A 249 14.56 -16.41 -1.72
C ALA A 249 13.53 -15.72 -2.63
N MET A 250 12.48 -16.41 -3.08
CA MET A 250 11.40 -15.83 -3.88
C MET A 250 10.58 -14.82 -3.05
N PHE A 251 10.21 -15.16 -1.81
CA PHE A 251 9.52 -14.24 -0.91
C PHE A 251 10.38 -13.02 -0.58
N TRP A 252 11.67 -13.23 -0.30
CA TRP A 252 12.62 -12.15 -0.04
C TRP A 252 12.79 -11.22 -1.24
N LYS A 253 13.01 -11.77 -2.44
CA LYS A 253 13.08 -11.00 -3.69
C LYS A 253 11.82 -10.16 -3.92
N ARG A 254 10.64 -10.77 -3.76
CA ARG A 254 9.36 -10.07 -3.96
C ARG A 254 9.08 -9.01 -2.89
N ALA A 255 9.48 -9.24 -1.65
CA ALA A 255 9.36 -8.28 -0.55
C ALA A 255 10.36 -7.11 -0.65
N ALA A 256 11.60 -7.40 -1.04
CA ALA A 256 12.66 -6.42 -1.31
C ALA A 256 12.44 -5.67 -2.64
N GLY A 257 11.63 -6.23 -3.54
CA GLY A 257 11.34 -5.65 -4.84
C GLY A 257 12.40 -5.84 -5.90
N VAL A 258 13.14 -6.96 -5.83
CA VAL A 258 14.27 -7.33 -6.70
C VAL A 258 13.98 -8.63 -7.42
#